data_AF-A0A0B8NWS9-F1
#
_entry.id   AF-A0A0B8NWS9-F1
#
_cell.length_a   1.000
_cell.length_b   1.000
_cell.length_c   1.000
_cell.angle_alpha   90.00
_cell.angle_beta   90.00
_cell.angle_gamma   90.00
#
_symmetry.space_group_name_H-M   'P 1'
#
loop_
_entity.id
_entity.type
_entity.pdbx_description
1 polymer ?
#
loop_
_entity_poly.entity_id
_entity_poly.type
_entity_poly.pdbx_seq_one_letter_code
_entity_poly.pdbx_strand_id
1 'polypeptide(L)'
;MSAGITGAGLHKNIKDGYRYLVQNYNKDDNIYLFGFSRGAYTVRALCGLINNCGILNRKDANRIEQAWNMYKSEEIADAPKGESALAFKQKYSHASNRVHFVGVWDTVGALGIPFSFLGFFDRKDEFYDTKMGSNVTIARHALAIDEKRVDFEPTIWKPRSGTDLKQVWFSGVQL
;
A
#
# COMPACT_ATOMS: atom_id res chain seq x y z
N MET A 1 -20.40 -10.93 -16.67
CA MET A 1 -20.75 -10.43 -15.33
C MET A 1 -20.15 -11.35 -14.28
N SER A 2 -18.89 -11.13 -13.88
CA SER A 2 -18.23 -11.61 -12.65
C SER A 2 -16.74 -11.26 -12.68
N ALA A 3 -16.41 -9.95 -12.76
CA ALA A 3 -15.06 -9.49 -12.41
C ALA A 3 -14.88 -9.46 -10.87
N GLY A 4 -15.37 -10.51 -10.22
CA GLY A 4 -15.52 -10.61 -8.77
C GLY A 4 -14.43 -11.48 -8.19
N ILE A 5 -13.50 -10.83 -7.49
CA ILE A 5 -12.69 -11.41 -6.41
C ILE A 5 -11.65 -12.44 -6.88
N THR A 6 -10.50 -11.96 -7.37
CA THR A 6 -9.25 -12.73 -7.47
C THR A 6 -8.06 -11.86 -7.06
N GLY A 7 -6.90 -12.44 -6.71
CA GLY A 7 -5.69 -11.67 -6.36
C GLY A 7 -5.18 -10.79 -7.51
N ALA A 8 -5.40 -11.23 -8.75
CA ALA A 8 -5.16 -10.43 -9.95
C ALA A 8 -5.97 -9.11 -9.96
N GLY A 9 -7.19 -9.10 -9.42
CA GLY A 9 -8.01 -7.90 -9.29
C GLY A 9 -7.41 -6.88 -8.31
N LEU A 10 -6.74 -7.35 -7.25
CA LEU A 10 -6.10 -6.48 -6.26
C LEU A 10 -4.83 -5.84 -6.82
N HIS A 11 -3.99 -6.62 -7.50
CA HIS A 11 -2.79 -6.08 -8.15
C HIS A 11 -3.16 -5.04 -9.20
N LYS A 12 -4.22 -5.31 -9.98
CA LYS A 12 -4.76 -4.35 -10.94
C LYS A 12 -5.17 -3.05 -10.24
N ASN A 13 -5.92 -3.10 -9.15
CA ASN A 13 -6.34 -1.90 -8.43
C ASN A 13 -5.16 -1.09 -7.90
N ILE A 14 -4.12 -1.74 -7.35
CA ILE A 14 -2.92 -1.06 -6.87
C ILE A 14 -2.19 -0.38 -8.04
N LYS A 15 -1.95 -1.10 -9.14
CA LYS A 15 -1.28 -0.55 -10.34
C LYS A 15 -2.09 0.56 -11.01
N ASP A 16 -3.42 0.47 -11.02
CA ASP A 16 -4.29 1.50 -11.57
C ASP A 16 -4.25 2.77 -10.71
N GLY A 17 -4.28 2.63 -9.37
CA GLY A 17 -4.09 3.75 -8.46
C GLY A 17 -2.72 4.41 -8.62
N TYR A 18 -1.66 3.61 -8.77
CA TYR A 18 -0.32 4.12 -9.04
C TYR A 18 -0.25 4.84 -10.40
N ARG A 19 -0.83 4.26 -11.45
CA ARG A 19 -0.92 4.88 -12.78
C ARG A 19 -1.65 6.22 -12.73
N TYR A 20 -2.75 6.31 -11.98
CA TYR A 20 -3.46 7.56 -11.78
C TYR A 20 -2.56 8.63 -11.15
N LEU A 21 -1.79 8.29 -10.11
CA LEU A 21 -0.82 9.20 -9.52
C LEU A 21 0.25 9.64 -10.52
N VAL A 22 0.86 8.71 -11.26
CA VAL A 22 1.89 9.01 -12.28
C VAL A 22 1.36 9.96 -13.37
N GLN A 23 0.08 9.85 -13.72
CA GLN A 23 -0.53 10.71 -14.74
C GLN A 23 -0.89 12.10 -14.22
N ASN A 24 -1.29 12.22 -12.95
CA ASN A 24 -1.93 13.43 -12.43
C ASN A 24 -1.13 14.19 -11.38
N TYR A 25 -0.10 13.58 -10.77
CA TYR A 25 0.72 14.23 -9.75
C TYR A 25 1.56 15.36 -10.35
N ASN A 26 1.51 16.52 -9.70
CA ASN A 26 2.43 17.63 -9.92
C ASN A 26 3.36 17.79 -8.73
N LYS A 27 4.49 18.46 -8.97
CA LYS A 27 5.43 18.81 -7.92
C LYS A 27 4.70 19.53 -6.79
N ASP A 28 4.95 19.09 -5.56
CA ASP A 28 4.41 19.63 -4.30
C ASP A 28 2.94 19.30 -4.01
N ASP A 29 2.27 18.50 -4.83
CA ASP A 29 0.95 17.96 -4.51
C ASP A 29 1.00 17.10 -3.23
N ASN A 30 -0.07 17.19 -2.44
CA ASN A 30 -0.28 16.33 -1.29
C ASN A 30 -1.15 15.13 -1.66
N ILE A 31 -0.65 13.92 -1.37
CA ILE A 31 -1.38 12.68 -1.63
C ILE A 31 -2.19 12.28 -0.40
N TYR A 32 -3.48 12.07 -0.62
CA TYR A 32 -4.43 11.56 0.37
C TYR A 32 -4.99 10.24 -0.13
N LEU A 33 -4.83 9.17 0.66
CA LEU A 33 -5.31 7.84 0.32
C LEU A 33 -6.30 7.35 1.37
N PHE A 34 -7.41 6.78 0.91
CA PHE A 34 -8.46 6.24 1.76
C PHE A 34 -8.82 4.84 1.34
N GLY A 35 -9.01 3.95 2.30
CA GLY A 35 -9.36 2.56 2.02
C GLY A 35 -10.21 1.92 3.11
N PHE A 36 -11.22 1.16 2.69
CA PHE A 36 -12.05 0.33 3.56
C PHE A 36 -11.91 -1.13 3.14
N SER A 37 -11.79 -2.06 4.09
CA SER A 37 -11.64 -3.49 3.80
C SER A 37 -10.49 -3.73 2.78
N ARG A 38 -10.75 -4.44 1.68
CA ARG A 38 -9.81 -4.59 0.55
C ARG A 38 -9.19 -3.28 0.04
N GLY A 39 -9.94 -2.19 0.11
CA GLY A 39 -9.45 -0.85 -0.22
C GLY A 39 -8.34 -0.40 0.73
N ALA A 40 -8.43 -0.73 2.03
CA ALA A 40 -7.39 -0.44 3.01
C ALA A 40 -6.10 -1.16 2.66
N TYR A 41 -6.17 -2.44 2.31
CA TYR A 41 -5.02 -3.17 1.80
C TYR A 41 -4.44 -2.52 0.54
N THR A 42 -5.31 -2.19 -0.43
CA THR A 42 -4.91 -1.56 -1.71
C THR A 42 -4.11 -0.29 -1.46
N VAL A 43 -4.61 0.61 -0.60
CA VAL A 43 -3.90 1.87 -0.32
C VAL A 43 -2.66 1.68 0.53
N ARG A 44 -2.60 0.66 1.41
CA ARG A 44 -1.38 0.30 2.15
C ARG A 44 -0.28 -0.16 1.19
N ALA A 45 -0.60 -1.07 0.28
CA ALA A 45 0.34 -1.53 -0.74
C ALA A 45 0.76 -0.39 -1.69
N LEU A 46 -0.17 0.50 -2.05
CA LEU A 46 0.15 1.69 -2.84
C LEU A 46 1.12 2.63 -2.10
N CYS A 47 0.94 2.87 -0.79
CA CYS A 47 1.91 3.60 0.03
C CYS A 47 3.30 2.95 -0.03
N GLY A 48 3.37 1.62 0.07
CA GLY A 48 4.59 0.83 -0.02
C GLY A 48 5.28 0.97 -1.38
N LEU A 49 4.53 0.85 -2.48
CA LEU A 49 5.03 1.04 -3.84
C LEU A 49 5.60 2.45 -4.04
N ILE A 50 4.91 3.49 -3.56
CA ILE A 50 5.41 4.87 -3.60
C ILE A 50 6.67 5.03 -2.75
N ASN A 51 6.74 4.40 -1.56
CA ASN A 51 7.92 4.44 -0.71
C ASN A 51 9.14 3.82 -1.42
N ASN A 52 8.91 2.70 -2.12
CA ASN A 52 9.94 1.94 -2.78
C ASN A 52 10.46 2.65 -4.03
N CYS A 53 9.55 2.96 -4.96
CA CYS A 53 9.89 3.40 -6.31
C CYS A 53 9.63 4.89 -6.57
N GLY A 54 9.06 5.62 -5.61
CA GLY A 54 8.66 7.02 -5.78
C GLY A 54 7.40 7.13 -6.65
N ILE A 55 7.10 8.35 -7.08
CA ILE A 55 6.04 8.62 -8.07
C ILE A 55 6.74 8.84 -9.40
N LEU A 56 6.56 7.95 -10.37
CA LEU A 56 7.19 8.11 -11.68
C LEU A 56 6.77 9.43 -12.33
N ASN A 57 7.72 10.06 -13.03
CA ASN A 57 7.39 11.17 -13.91
C ASN A 57 6.46 10.66 -15.02
N ARG A 58 5.52 11.50 -15.48
CA ARG A 58 4.54 11.13 -16.53
C ARG A 58 5.19 10.52 -17.79
N LYS A 59 6.37 11.02 -18.19
CA LYS A 59 7.13 10.52 -19.35
C LYS A 59 7.68 9.10 -19.17
N ASP A 60 7.82 8.66 -17.93
CA ASP A 60 8.37 7.35 -17.53
C ASP A 60 7.24 6.37 -17.14
N ALA A 61 5.98 6.67 -17.47
CA ALA A 61 4.82 5.82 -17.15
C ALA A 61 4.90 4.40 -17.74
N ASN A 62 5.71 4.20 -18.79
CA ASN A 62 6.00 2.87 -19.33
C ASN A 62 6.78 1.97 -18.35
N ARG A 63 7.32 2.51 -17.25
CA ARG A 63 8.07 1.78 -16.22
C ARG A 63 7.22 1.32 -15.04
N ILE A 64 5.90 1.48 -15.08
CA ILE A 64 5.01 1.07 -13.99
C ILE A 64 5.18 -0.42 -13.65
N GLU A 65 5.29 -1.30 -14.65
CA GLU A 65 5.51 -2.73 -14.38
C GLU A 65 6.90 -3.00 -13.78
N GLN A 66 7.91 -2.23 -14.17
CA GLN A 66 9.24 -2.33 -13.56
C GLN A 66 9.21 -1.92 -12.08
N ALA A 67 8.52 -0.81 -11.76
CA ALA A 67 8.32 -0.36 -10.38
C ALA A 67 7.54 -1.41 -9.56
N TRP A 68 6.51 -2.02 -10.15
CA TRP A 68 5.75 -3.08 -9.51
C TRP A 68 6.62 -4.30 -9.19
N ASN A 69 7.42 -4.77 -10.14
CA ASN A 69 8.30 -5.91 -9.95
C ASN A 69 9.37 -5.63 -8.89
N MET A 70 9.93 -4.42 -8.88
CA MET A 70 10.88 -3.99 -7.86
C MET A 70 10.23 -3.94 -6.46
N TYR A 71 9.00 -3.43 -6.34
CA TYR A 71 8.26 -3.45 -5.08
C TYR A 71 7.95 -4.86 -4.56
N LYS A 72 7.77 -5.82 -5.47
CA LYS A 72 7.51 -7.24 -5.16
C LYS A 72 8.79 -8.06 -4.95
N SER A 73 9.96 -7.48 -5.18
CA SER A 73 11.24 -8.15 -5.07
C SER A 73 11.64 -8.33 -3.60
N GLU A 74 12.18 -9.50 -3.27
CA GLU A 74 12.77 -9.78 -1.95
C GLU A 74 14.24 -9.34 -1.87
N GLU A 75 14.82 -8.87 -2.98
CA GLU A 75 16.20 -8.44 -3.04
C GLU A 75 16.45 -7.20 -2.18
N ILE A 76 17.51 -7.24 -1.37
CA ILE A 76 17.89 -6.14 -0.48
C ILE A 76 18.14 -4.84 -1.28
N ALA A 77 18.67 -4.97 -2.50
CA ALA A 77 18.91 -3.84 -3.39
C ALA A 77 17.62 -3.15 -3.88
N ASP A 78 16.52 -3.90 -3.95
CA ASP A 78 15.21 -3.40 -4.39
C ASP A 78 14.32 -2.89 -3.24
N ALA A 79 14.74 -3.09 -1.98
CA ALA A 79 14.05 -2.54 -0.82
C ALA A 79 14.10 -0.98 -0.81
N PRO A 80 13.27 -0.27 -0.02
CA PRO A 80 13.10 1.19 -0.19
C PRO A 80 14.36 2.05 0.00
N LYS A 81 15.37 1.50 0.67
CA LYS A 81 16.69 2.12 0.90
C LYS A 81 17.83 1.38 0.20
N GLY A 82 17.53 0.36 -0.59
CA GLY A 82 18.49 -0.39 -1.39
C GLY A 82 18.97 0.43 -2.59
N GLU A 83 20.13 0.06 -3.11
CA GLU A 83 20.81 0.79 -4.18
C GLU A 83 19.96 0.89 -5.46
N SER A 84 19.36 -0.23 -5.90
CA SER A 84 18.50 -0.27 -7.10
C SER A 84 17.28 0.63 -6.95
N ALA A 85 16.59 0.59 -5.81
CA ALA A 85 15.41 1.41 -5.55
C ALA A 85 15.74 2.91 -5.49
N LEU A 86 16.87 3.28 -4.87
CA LEU A 86 17.33 4.66 -4.81
C LEU A 86 17.71 5.18 -6.19
N ALA A 87 18.47 4.41 -6.97
CA ALA A 87 18.84 4.77 -8.34
C ALA A 87 17.60 4.89 -9.25
N PHE A 88 16.64 3.99 -9.11
CA PHE A 88 15.38 4.03 -9.86
C PHE A 88 14.58 5.29 -9.53
N LYS A 89 14.41 5.62 -8.25
CA LYS A 89 13.73 6.85 -7.79
C LYS A 89 14.40 8.10 -8.35
N GLN A 90 15.72 8.20 -8.21
CA GLN A 90 16.47 9.37 -8.65
C GLN A 90 16.34 9.61 -10.16
N LYS A 91 16.29 8.52 -10.94
CA LYS A 91 16.30 8.61 -12.40
C LYS A 91 14.91 8.83 -13.00
N TYR A 92 13.87 8.20 -12.46
CA TYR A 92 12.57 8.12 -13.12
C TYR A 92 11.42 8.75 -12.34
N SER A 93 11.61 9.14 -11.09
CA SER A 93 10.53 9.61 -10.22
C SER A 93 10.67 11.08 -9.86
N HIS A 94 9.57 11.67 -9.37
CA HIS A 94 9.60 12.96 -8.70
C HIS A 94 10.48 12.90 -7.44
N ALA A 95 11.09 14.03 -7.07
CA ALA A 95 11.95 14.12 -5.90
C ALA A 95 11.22 13.78 -4.58
N SER A 96 9.93 14.13 -4.50
CA SER A 96 9.07 13.76 -3.38
C SER A 96 8.36 12.44 -3.66
N ASN A 97 8.32 11.57 -2.65
CA ASN A 97 7.49 10.38 -2.60
C ASN A 97 6.53 10.40 -1.38
N ARG A 98 6.31 11.59 -0.81
CA ARG A 98 5.56 11.77 0.43
C ARG A 98 4.08 11.47 0.22
N VAL A 99 3.54 10.58 1.05
CA VAL A 99 2.11 10.40 1.24
C VAL A 99 1.70 11.26 2.44
N HIS A 100 0.92 12.30 2.18
CA HIS A 100 0.57 13.27 3.22
C HIS A 100 -0.36 12.62 4.25
N PHE A 101 -1.36 11.90 3.79
CA PHE A 101 -2.35 11.26 4.66
C PHE A 101 -2.77 9.89 4.13
N VAL A 102 -2.87 8.92 5.04
CA VAL A 102 -3.55 7.65 4.78
C VAL A 102 -4.60 7.38 5.86
N GLY A 103 -5.84 7.17 5.44
CA GLY A 103 -6.97 6.81 6.29
C GLY A 103 -7.48 5.43 5.92
N VAL A 104 -7.42 4.51 6.87
CA VAL A 104 -7.91 3.15 6.66
C VAL A 104 -8.94 2.74 7.70
N TRP A 105 -10.00 2.08 7.24
CA TRP A 105 -11.01 1.45 8.07
C TRP A 105 -10.92 -0.05 7.79
N ASP A 106 -10.15 -0.77 8.60
CA ASP A 106 -10.03 -2.21 8.38
C ASP A 106 -9.35 -3.01 9.48
N THR A 107 -9.60 -4.30 9.44
CA THR A 107 -8.86 -5.39 10.06
C THR A 107 -8.21 -6.25 8.95
N VAL A 108 -6.99 -5.93 8.54
CA VAL A 108 -6.21 -6.80 7.63
C VAL A 108 -5.53 -7.89 8.44
N GLY A 109 -5.82 -9.18 8.17
CA GLY A 109 -5.31 -10.36 8.91
C GLY A 109 -3.82 -10.30 9.27
N ALA A 110 -3.40 -11.00 10.34
CA ALA A 110 -2.02 -10.96 10.88
C ALA A 110 -0.89 -11.27 9.87
N LEU A 111 -1.21 -11.92 8.75
CA LEU A 111 -0.30 -12.20 7.62
C LEU A 111 -0.32 -11.11 6.54
N GLY A 112 -1.02 -10.00 6.75
CA GLY A 112 -1.22 -8.91 5.79
C GLY A 112 -2.41 -9.12 4.85
N ILE A 113 -2.87 -10.36 4.65
CA ILE A 113 -4.01 -10.73 3.79
C ILE A 113 -5.04 -11.51 4.64
N PRO A 114 -6.34 -11.15 4.66
CA PRO A 114 -7.36 -11.93 5.37
C PRO A 114 -7.48 -13.36 4.79
N PHE A 115 -7.81 -14.36 5.60
CA PHE A 115 -7.84 -15.78 5.17
C PHE A 115 -8.83 -16.04 4.01
N SER A 116 -9.96 -15.31 3.98
CA SER A 116 -10.92 -15.28 2.87
C SER A 116 -10.32 -14.87 1.52
N PHE A 117 -9.17 -14.20 1.54
CA PHE A 117 -8.41 -13.84 0.36
C PHE A 117 -7.40 -14.92 -0.05
N LEU A 118 -6.94 -15.77 0.88
CA LEU A 118 -5.83 -16.70 0.68
C LEU A 118 -6.04 -17.66 -0.51
N GLY A 119 -7.28 -18.11 -0.76
CA GLY A 119 -7.63 -18.95 -1.92
C GLY A 119 -7.56 -18.23 -3.29
N PHE A 120 -7.32 -16.92 -3.30
CA PHE A 120 -7.24 -16.08 -4.49
C PHE A 120 -5.83 -15.55 -4.77
N PHE A 121 -4.87 -15.76 -3.87
CA PHE A 121 -3.48 -15.30 -3.98
C PHE A 121 -2.55 -16.51 -4.14
N ASP A 122 -1.57 -16.42 -5.03
CA ASP A 122 -0.49 -17.40 -5.08
C ASP A 122 0.46 -17.18 -3.88
N ARG A 123 1.20 -18.19 -3.42
CA ARG A 123 2.17 -18.04 -2.31
C ARG A 123 3.21 -16.92 -2.54
N LYS A 124 3.47 -16.56 -3.79
CA LYS A 124 4.35 -15.43 -4.18
C LYS A 124 3.72 -14.04 -3.91
N ASP A 125 2.44 -14.02 -3.56
CA ASP A 125 1.67 -12.83 -3.23
C ASP A 125 1.45 -12.63 -1.72
N GLU A 126 1.95 -13.54 -0.88
CA GLU A 126 1.62 -13.55 0.55
C GLU A 126 2.29 -12.45 1.38
N PHE A 127 3.28 -11.72 0.83
CA PHE A 127 4.04 -10.75 1.62
C PHE A 127 4.10 -9.40 0.93
N TYR A 128 2.96 -8.71 0.90
CA TYR A 128 2.98 -7.28 0.71
C TYR A 128 3.51 -6.66 2.00
N ASP A 129 4.52 -5.79 1.89
CA ASP A 129 4.92 -4.98 3.02
C ASP A 129 3.77 -4.03 3.35
N THR A 130 2.85 -4.50 4.19
CA THR A 130 1.73 -3.72 4.76
C THR A 130 2.23 -2.80 5.87
N LYS A 131 3.55 -2.82 6.16
CA LYS A 131 4.17 -1.88 7.08
C LYS A 131 4.13 -0.48 6.47
N MET A 132 3.95 0.47 7.36
CA MET A 132 3.95 1.88 7.01
C MET A 132 5.36 2.30 6.59
N GLY A 133 5.49 2.66 5.30
CA GLY A 133 6.71 3.24 4.75
C GLY A 133 7.08 4.55 5.47
N SER A 134 8.36 4.92 5.43
CA SER A 134 8.85 6.20 5.98
C SER A 134 8.29 7.44 5.29
N ASN A 135 7.62 7.26 4.16
CA ASN A 135 7.06 8.33 3.35
C ASN A 135 5.67 8.80 3.81
N VAL A 136 5.04 8.15 4.80
CA VAL A 136 3.71 8.51 5.31
C VAL A 136 3.85 9.53 6.45
N THR A 137 3.22 10.70 6.30
CA THR A 137 3.25 11.76 7.33
C THR A 137 2.14 11.60 8.36
N ILE A 138 0.90 11.35 7.93
CA ILE A 138 -0.25 11.17 8.81
C ILE A 138 -0.92 9.83 8.49
N ALA A 139 -1.11 9.02 9.52
CA ALA A 139 -1.80 7.74 9.43
C ALA A 139 -2.96 7.68 10.42
N ARG A 140 -4.15 7.31 9.92
CA ARG A 140 -5.35 7.09 10.70
C ARG A 140 -5.88 5.69 10.42
N HIS A 141 -6.13 4.94 11.47
CA HIS A 141 -6.61 3.57 11.38
C HIS A 141 -7.80 3.38 12.31
N ALA A 142 -8.98 3.12 11.74
CA ALA A 142 -10.16 2.73 12.47
C ALA A 142 -10.28 1.19 12.48
N LEU A 143 -10.44 0.63 13.67
CA LEU A 143 -10.46 -0.81 13.96
C LEU A 143 -11.83 -1.20 14.53
N ALA A 144 -12.36 -2.35 14.11
CA ALA A 144 -13.58 -2.93 14.69
C ALA A 144 -13.24 -3.78 15.92
N ILE A 145 -13.85 -3.51 17.08
CA ILE A 145 -13.58 -4.23 18.34
C ILE A 145 -14.38 -5.53 18.48
N ASP A 146 -15.55 -5.62 17.85
CA ASP A 146 -16.45 -6.78 17.98
C ASP A 146 -16.20 -7.84 16.89
N GLU A 147 -15.18 -7.65 16.05
CA GLU A 147 -14.80 -8.60 15.01
C GLU A 147 -14.12 -9.82 15.63
N LYS A 148 -14.84 -10.96 15.61
CA LYS A 148 -14.42 -12.22 16.26
C LYS A 148 -13.86 -13.24 15.28
N ARG A 149 -13.88 -12.96 13.97
CA ARG A 149 -13.35 -13.87 12.95
C ARG A 149 -11.83 -13.75 12.91
N VAL A 150 -11.14 -14.88 13.08
CA VAL A 150 -9.66 -14.98 13.06
C VAL A 150 -9.05 -14.41 11.76
N ASP A 151 -9.77 -14.50 10.65
CA ASP A 151 -9.41 -13.94 9.35
C ASP A 151 -9.21 -12.41 9.38
N PHE A 152 -9.68 -11.73 10.43
CA PHE A 152 -9.74 -10.29 10.60
C PHE A 152 -8.97 -9.84 11.86
N GLU A 153 -7.90 -10.54 12.25
CA GLU A 153 -6.96 -9.95 13.21
C GLU A 153 -6.30 -8.71 12.58
N PRO A 154 -6.30 -7.54 13.24
CA PRO A 154 -5.81 -6.32 12.62
C PRO A 154 -4.29 -6.26 12.48
N THR A 155 -3.81 -5.90 11.28
CA THR A 155 -2.41 -5.49 11.08
C THR A 155 -2.21 -4.09 11.64
N ILE A 156 -2.00 -4.04 12.95
CA ILE A 156 -1.62 -2.85 13.72
C ILE A 156 -0.34 -2.26 13.13
N TRP A 157 -0.39 -0.99 12.73
CA TRP A 157 0.83 -0.25 12.41
C TRP A 157 1.62 0.02 13.69
N LYS A 158 2.92 -0.27 13.61
CA LYS A 158 3.87 0.12 14.65
C LYS A 158 4.15 1.62 14.54
N PRO A 159 4.21 2.35 15.67
CA PRO A 159 4.64 3.75 15.67
C PRO A 159 5.99 3.92 14.99
N ARG A 160 6.16 5.04 14.28
CA ARG A 160 7.39 5.38 13.57
C ARG A 160 7.71 6.85 13.76
N SER A 161 8.97 7.18 14.00
CA SER A 161 9.42 8.58 14.07
C SER A 161 9.14 9.29 12.75
N GLY A 162 8.59 10.50 12.82
CA GLY A 162 8.18 11.30 11.65
C GLY A 162 6.78 11.03 11.12
N THR A 163 6.03 10.08 11.71
CA THR A 163 4.63 9.82 11.35
C THR A 163 3.69 10.10 12.53
N ASP A 164 2.70 10.95 12.30
CA ASP A 164 1.55 11.11 13.19
C ASP A 164 0.58 9.94 12.98
N LEU A 165 0.74 8.88 13.78
CA LEU A 165 -0.11 7.70 13.77
C LEU A 165 -1.18 7.78 14.87
N LYS A 166 -2.44 7.57 14.49
CA LYS A 166 -3.53 7.29 15.43
C LYS A 166 -4.30 6.05 14.98
N GLN A 167 -4.49 5.12 15.93
CA GLN A 167 -5.31 3.93 15.74
C GLN A 167 -6.38 3.91 16.82
N VAL A 168 -7.64 3.76 16.43
CA VAL A 168 -8.78 3.86 17.33
C VAL A 168 -9.71 2.68 17.09
N TRP A 169 -10.15 2.07 18.20
CA TRP A 169 -11.11 0.98 18.20
C TRP A 169 -12.53 1.53 18.30
N PHE A 170 -13.42 1.03 17.46
CA PHE A 170 -14.84 1.37 17.40
C PHE A 170 -15.68 0.11 17.64
N SER A 171 -16.83 0.28 18.29
CA SER A 171 -17.84 -0.78 18.41
C SER A 171 -18.44 -1.14 17.06
N GLY A 172 -18.78 -2.42 16.88
CA GLY A 172 -19.29 -2.99 15.64
C GLY A 172 -18.36 -4.02 15.01
N VAL A 173 -18.89 -4.68 13.97
CA VAL A 173 -18.20 -5.68 13.15
C VAL A 173 -17.92 -5.13 11.75
N GLN A 174 -17.00 -5.77 11.03
CA GLN A 174 -16.76 -5.45 9.64
C GLN A 174 -17.96 -5.90 8.78
N LEU A 175 -18.60 -4.96 8.06
CA LEU A 175 -19.68 -5.23 7.08
C LEU A 175 -19.16 -5.94 5.83
#